data_AF-A0A815ZEK3-F1
#
_entry.id   AF-A0A815ZEK3-F1
#
_cell.length_a   1.000
_cell.length_b   1.000
_cell.length_c   1.000
_cell.angle_alpha   90.00
_cell.angle_beta   90.00
_cell.angle_gamma   90.00
#
_symmetry.space_group_name_H-M   'P 1'
#
loop_
_entity.id
_entity.type
_entity.pdbx_description
1 polymer ?
#
loop_
_entity_poly.entity_id
_entity_poly.type
_entity_poly.pdbx_seq_one_letter_code
_entity_poly.pdbx_strand_id
1 'polypeptide(L)'
;MPVVPPDSTVTDLTVAEHLHTLHRRQQQQDDELRRLNDRLDLVLEAVRTVKDDTTNTVQALHARQQQQDVQLRQLDEKLSQMDDQLTRGFDGLSEKFARLCGIYHEEREERQSADLGRPRLCEEGRHQSTRLKATSTSIAQQSAANHVFSPSEAIRVTPSPNRAASISCYEPSGIPHQTIIIPSPSNAPVYSGKAIEKPRPFLLKLQQYTETIYNWSPEILLRGISQFLDGTALEWYSQLRLSNRIPPTWLEFQRLFLEQFTSPLRSAQSEQAWKECSQRLDEPINDFLIRLRSLWQDQCPSETESDLIKHFYRKMRPDIMNLIGVPNNSSLDRLIGEARQAEEILYQKGSSQMYVSPATRRTPTTRDSPPYSYPVRLVTCWKCGRQGHYASYCHQSPYYPKNT
;
A
#
# COMPACT_ATOMS: atom_id res chain seq x y z
N MET A 1 -48.81 -20.23 94.69
CA MET A 1 -49.24 -19.01 94.00
C MET A 1 -48.14 -17.99 94.13
N PRO A 2 -47.24 -17.81 93.15
CA PRO A 2 -46.23 -16.77 93.21
C PRO A 2 -46.84 -15.43 92.77
N VAL A 3 -46.59 -14.41 93.57
CA VAL A 3 -47.01 -13.02 93.35
C VAL A 3 -46.09 -12.41 92.28
N VAL A 4 -46.68 -11.98 91.16
CA VAL A 4 -45.99 -11.24 90.11
C VAL A 4 -45.86 -9.77 90.57
N PRO A 5 -44.66 -9.17 90.56
CA PRO A 5 -44.50 -7.77 90.90
C PRO A 5 -44.95 -6.87 89.73
N PRO A 6 -45.56 -5.71 90.01
CA PRO A 6 -45.92 -4.73 88.99
C PRO A 6 -44.69 -3.88 88.66
N ASP A 7 -43.87 -4.35 87.72
CA ASP A 7 -42.85 -3.51 87.08
C ASP A 7 -43.44 -2.92 85.79
N SER A 8 -44.04 -1.75 85.91
CA SER A 8 -44.47 -0.95 84.76
C SER A 8 -44.37 0.54 85.04
N THR A 9 -43.14 0.98 85.32
CA THR A 9 -42.70 2.32 84.92
C THR A 9 -41.85 2.17 83.66
N VAL A 10 -42.51 1.86 82.54
CA VAL A 10 -41.93 2.07 81.21
C VAL A 10 -41.82 3.58 81.05
N THR A 11 -40.62 4.07 81.32
CA THR A 11 -40.27 5.47 81.44
C THR A 11 -40.46 6.21 80.12
N ASP A 12 -41.21 7.31 80.13
CA ASP A 12 -41.36 8.27 79.01
C ASP A 12 -40.02 8.75 78.41
N LEU A 13 -38.90 8.55 79.10
CA LEU A 13 -37.54 8.82 78.59
C LEU A 13 -37.19 8.04 77.30
N THR A 14 -37.77 6.86 77.05
CA THR A 14 -37.40 6.05 75.87
C THR A 14 -37.96 6.60 74.55
N VAL A 15 -39.10 7.31 74.60
CA VAL A 15 -39.72 7.88 73.40
C VAL A 15 -38.94 9.11 72.91
N ALA A 16 -38.48 9.95 73.83
CA ALA A 16 -37.69 11.13 73.49
C ALA A 16 -36.34 10.76 72.84
N GLU A 17 -35.65 9.74 73.36
CA GLU A 17 -34.40 9.23 72.77
C GLU A 17 -34.62 8.66 71.36
N HIS A 18 -35.73 7.96 71.14
CA HIS A 18 -36.09 7.44 69.83
C HIS A 18 -36.38 8.57 68.83
N LEU A 19 -37.14 9.60 69.23
CA LEU A 19 -37.40 10.78 68.40
C LEU A 19 -36.11 11.54 68.06
N HIS A 20 -35.20 11.73 69.00
CA HIS A 20 -33.88 12.34 68.74
C HIS A 20 -33.03 11.50 67.78
N THR A 21 -33.13 10.17 67.84
CA THR A 21 -32.42 9.28 66.93
C THR A 21 -33.00 9.35 65.52
N LEU A 22 -34.33 9.37 65.38
CA LEU A 22 -35.00 9.56 64.11
C LEU A 22 -34.68 10.92 63.49
N HIS A 23 -34.70 12.00 64.28
CA HIS A 23 -34.36 13.34 63.80
C HIS A 23 -32.90 13.41 63.30
N ARG A 24 -31.95 12.81 64.01
CA ARG A 24 -30.55 12.72 63.56
C ARG A 24 -30.40 11.95 62.26
N ARG A 25 -31.13 10.83 62.09
CA ARG A 25 -31.13 10.06 60.83
C ARG A 25 -31.71 10.87 59.68
N GLN A 26 -32.81 11.58 59.91
CA GLN A 26 -33.40 12.46 58.90
C GLN A 26 -32.41 13.55 58.47
N GLN A 27 -31.76 14.21 59.43
CA GLN A 27 -30.75 15.24 59.14
C GLN A 27 -29.57 14.67 58.35
N GLN A 28 -29.09 13.47 58.70
CA GLN A 28 -28.03 12.80 57.93
C GLN A 28 -28.46 12.50 56.49
N GLN A 29 -29.70 12.05 56.28
CA GLN A 29 -30.24 11.83 54.94
C GLN A 29 -30.38 13.13 54.14
N ASP A 30 -30.84 14.21 54.77
CA ASP A 30 -30.96 15.52 54.12
C ASP A 30 -29.58 16.10 53.75
N ASP A 31 -28.56 15.88 54.59
CA ASP A 31 -27.18 16.28 54.30
C ASP A 31 -26.55 15.43 53.19
N GLU A 32 -26.84 14.13 53.15
CA GLU A 32 -26.41 13.25 52.06
C GLU A 32 -27.07 13.63 50.72
N LEU A 33 -28.37 13.93 50.72
CA LEU A 33 -29.10 14.42 49.54
C LEU A 33 -28.51 15.74 49.04
N ARG A 34 -28.18 16.69 49.93
CA ARG A 34 -27.50 17.93 49.56
C ARG A 34 -26.15 17.67 48.90
N ARG A 35 -25.31 16.82 49.49
CA ARG A 35 -24.01 16.45 48.90
C ARG A 35 -24.15 15.78 47.53
N LEU A 36 -25.16 14.92 47.36
CA LEU A 36 -25.43 14.29 46.07
C LEU A 36 -25.88 15.33 45.03
N ASN A 37 -26.70 16.30 45.43
CA ASN A 37 -27.13 17.37 44.53
C ASN A 37 -25.95 18.28 44.11
N ASP A 38 -25.07 18.65 45.04
CA ASP A 38 -23.85 19.43 44.73
C ASP A 38 -22.94 18.67 43.75
N ARG A 39 -22.81 17.34 43.92
CA ARG A 39 -22.06 16.49 42.98
C ARG A 39 -22.71 16.41 41.61
N LEU A 40 -24.04 16.36 41.55
CA LEU A 40 -24.79 16.37 40.30
C LEU A 40 -24.56 17.69 39.54
N ASP A 41 -24.60 18.83 40.23
CA ASP A 41 -24.35 20.14 39.64
C ASP A 41 -22.93 20.25 39.08
N LEU A 42 -21.92 19.73 39.79
CA LEU A 42 -20.54 19.67 39.30
C LEU A 42 -20.40 18.81 38.03
N VAL A 43 -21.08 17.65 37.99
CA VAL A 43 -21.07 16.78 36.81
C VAL A 43 -21.77 17.46 35.62
N LEU A 44 -22.91 18.12 35.85
CA LEU A 44 -23.63 18.85 34.81
C LEU A 44 -22.78 19.98 34.22
N GLU A 45 -22.03 20.70 35.05
CA GLU A 45 -21.13 21.76 34.58
C GLU A 45 -19.97 21.18 33.76
N ALA A 46 -19.34 20.09 34.22
CA ALA A 46 -18.30 19.41 33.46
C ALA A 46 -18.82 18.90 32.10
N VAL A 47 -20.05 18.39 32.03
CA VAL A 47 -20.68 17.95 30.78
C VAL A 47 -20.91 19.14 29.84
N ARG A 48 -21.31 20.31 30.36
CA ARG A 48 -21.43 21.54 29.55
C ARG A 48 -20.09 21.96 28.97
N THR A 49 -19.03 22.00 29.79
CA THR A 49 -17.68 22.33 29.32
C THR A 49 -17.21 21.39 28.20
N VAL A 50 -17.37 20.07 28.38
CA VAL A 50 -16.99 19.08 27.35
C VAL A 50 -17.81 19.28 26.06
N LYS A 51 -19.11 19.60 26.18
CA LYS A 51 -19.96 19.88 25.02
C LYS A 51 -19.49 21.13 24.26
N ASP A 52 -19.14 22.19 24.96
CA ASP A 52 -18.66 23.44 24.35
C ASP A 52 -17.31 23.23 23.67
N ASP A 53 -16.38 22.53 24.32
CA ASP A 53 -15.07 22.16 23.74
C ASP A 53 -15.22 21.30 22.49
N THR A 54 -16.14 20.33 22.52
CA THR A 54 -16.45 19.48 21.36
C THR A 54 -17.02 20.32 20.22
N THR A 55 -17.94 21.25 20.52
CA THR A 55 -18.55 22.14 19.53
C THR A 55 -17.49 23.05 18.89
N ASN A 56 -16.61 23.64 19.68
CA ASN A 56 -15.50 24.47 19.21
C ASN A 56 -14.54 23.67 18.32
N THR A 57 -14.23 22.43 18.70
CA THR A 57 -13.37 21.54 17.91
C THR A 57 -14.00 21.20 16.56
N VAL A 58 -15.30 20.89 16.53
CA VAL A 58 -16.04 20.62 15.29
C VAL A 58 -16.07 21.85 14.38
N GLN A 59 -16.29 23.05 14.95
CA GLN A 59 -16.26 24.30 14.18
C GLN A 59 -14.87 24.58 13.59
N ALA A 60 -13.79 24.35 14.36
CA ALA A 60 -12.43 24.50 13.88
C ALA A 60 -12.09 23.53 12.75
N LEU A 61 -12.54 22.27 12.85
CA LEU A 61 -12.38 21.27 11.78
C LEU A 61 -13.14 21.68 10.51
N HIS A 62 -14.37 22.17 10.65
CA HIS A 62 -15.17 22.65 9.53
C HIS A 62 -14.50 23.86 8.82
N ALA A 63 -13.96 24.82 9.57
CA ALA A 63 -13.20 25.94 9.01
C ALA A 63 -11.95 25.46 8.24
N ARG A 64 -11.25 24.46 8.77
CA ARG A 64 -10.08 23.86 8.10
C ARG A 64 -10.47 23.14 6.81
N GLN A 65 -11.60 22.42 6.80
CA GLN A 65 -12.13 21.78 5.60
C GLN A 65 -12.45 22.82 4.52
N GLN A 66 -13.14 23.91 4.88
CA GLN A 66 -13.44 25.00 3.95
C GLN A 66 -12.16 25.63 3.34
N GLN A 67 -11.10 25.79 4.15
CA GLN A 67 -9.82 26.27 3.65
C GLN A 67 -9.18 25.30 2.65
N GLN A 68 -9.25 23.98 2.90
CA GLN A 68 -8.77 22.96 1.97
C GLN A 68 -9.55 22.96 0.66
N ASP A 69 -10.87 23.13 0.71
CA ASP A 69 -11.72 23.19 -0.50
C ASP A 69 -11.41 24.43 -1.36
N VAL A 70 -11.03 25.55 -0.74
CA VAL A 70 -10.55 26.74 -1.47
C VAL A 70 -9.19 26.46 -2.11
N GLN A 71 -8.26 25.80 -1.40
CA GLN A 71 -6.96 25.43 -1.97
C GLN A 71 -7.08 24.46 -3.14
N LEU A 72 -7.98 23.48 -3.06
CA LEU A 72 -8.25 22.55 -4.16
C LEU A 72 -8.80 23.27 -5.38
N ARG A 73 -9.74 24.21 -5.21
CA ARG A 73 -10.25 25.04 -6.32
C ARG A 73 -9.16 25.89 -6.96
N GLN A 74 -8.25 26.47 -6.18
CA GLN A 74 -7.12 27.22 -6.72
C GLN A 74 -6.13 26.34 -7.51
N LEU A 75 -5.93 25.09 -7.09
CA LEU A 75 -5.09 24.13 -7.82
C LEU A 75 -5.76 23.70 -9.13
N ASP A 76 -7.06 23.44 -9.11
CA ASP A 76 -7.84 23.10 -10.30
C ASP A 76 -7.81 24.23 -11.35
N GLU A 77 -7.98 25.48 -10.92
CA GLU A 77 -7.85 26.65 -11.79
C GLU A 77 -6.45 26.76 -12.41
N LYS A 78 -5.38 26.49 -11.63
CA LYS A 78 -4.00 26.47 -12.17
C LYS A 78 -3.77 25.34 -13.17
N LEU A 79 -4.34 24.16 -12.93
CA LEU A 79 -4.26 23.04 -13.88
C LEU A 79 -4.98 23.39 -15.18
N SER A 80 -6.17 23.99 -15.10
CA SER A 80 -6.90 24.47 -16.28
C SER A 80 -6.09 25.50 -17.07
N GLN A 81 -5.46 26.48 -16.39
CA GLN A 81 -4.62 27.47 -17.05
C GLN A 81 -3.41 26.86 -17.75
N MET A 82 -2.82 25.81 -17.16
CA MET A 82 -1.69 25.09 -17.74
C MET A 82 -2.13 24.27 -18.98
N ASP A 83 -3.29 23.63 -18.93
CA ASP A 83 -3.88 22.90 -20.05
C ASP A 83 -4.16 23.84 -21.25
N ASP A 84 -4.70 25.03 -20.98
CA ASP A 84 -4.89 26.08 -22.00
C ASP A 84 -3.56 26.56 -22.60
N GLN A 85 -2.48 26.62 -21.81
CA GLN A 85 -1.15 26.97 -22.31
C GLN A 85 -0.57 25.87 -23.20
N LEU A 86 -0.71 24.61 -22.80
CA LEU A 86 -0.25 23.47 -23.58
C LEU A 86 -1.02 23.36 -24.90
N THR A 87 -2.35 23.49 -24.85
CA THR A 87 -3.22 23.45 -26.04
C THR A 87 -2.81 24.53 -27.05
N ARG A 88 -2.63 25.78 -26.61
CA ARG A 88 -2.12 26.86 -27.47
C ARG A 88 -0.72 26.58 -28.02
N GLY A 89 0.15 25.95 -27.23
CA GLY A 89 1.47 25.52 -27.66
C GLY A 89 1.41 24.46 -28.78
N PHE A 90 0.52 23.48 -28.64
CA PHE A 90 0.29 22.45 -29.65
C PHE A 90 -0.32 23.02 -30.93
N ASP A 91 -1.30 23.91 -30.84
CA ASP A 91 -1.88 24.58 -32.00
C ASP A 91 -0.82 25.36 -32.79
N GLY A 92 0.05 26.09 -32.09
CA GLY A 92 1.15 26.82 -32.72
C GLY A 92 2.20 25.91 -33.38
N LEU A 93 2.46 24.71 -32.82
CA LEU A 93 3.32 23.71 -33.46
C LEU A 93 2.65 23.07 -34.68
N SER A 94 1.36 22.77 -34.57
CA SER A 94 0.54 22.22 -35.66
C SER A 94 0.52 23.16 -36.86
N GLU A 95 0.33 24.46 -36.64
CA GLU A 95 0.37 25.47 -37.70
C GLU A 95 1.74 25.55 -38.38
N LYS A 96 2.84 25.52 -37.61
CA LYS A 96 4.21 25.49 -38.16
C LYS A 96 4.46 24.24 -39.00
N PHE A 97 3.97 23.09 -38.53
CA PHE A 97 4.10 21.83 -39.26
C PHE A 97 3.32 21.88 -40.58
N ALA A 98 2.09 22.40 -40.57
CA ALA A 98 1.30 22.60 -41.78
C ALA A 98 1.99 23.51 -42.80
N ARG A 99 2.62 24.61 -42.36
CA ARG A 99 3.42 25.49 -43.23
C ARG A 99 4.62 24.76 -43.84
N LEU A 100 5.36 23.97 -43.05
CA LEU A 100 6.49 23.18 -43.55
C LEU A 100 6.05 22.13 -44.57
N CYS A 101 4.93 21.46 -44.34
CA CYS A 101 4.34 20.55 -45.33
C CYS A 101 3.98 21.27 -46.63
N GLY A 102 3.43 22.49 -46.55
CA GLY A 102 3.15 23.33 -47.72
C GLY A 102 4.40 23.61 -48.56
N ILE A 103 5.48 24.07 -47.93
CA ILE A 103 6.77 24.34 -48.61
C ILE A 103 7.33 23.07 -49.26
N TYR A 104 7.28 21.93 -48.55
CA TYR A 104 7.76 20.67 -49.09
C TYR A 104 6.98 20.22 -50.33
N HIS A 105 5.66 20.44 -50.34
CA HIS A 105 4.84 20.15 -51.51
C HIS A 105 5.15 21.09 -52.70
N GLU A 106 5.33 22.39 -52.43
CA GLU A 106 5.70 23.39 -53.45
C GLU A 106 7.06 23.08 -54.09
N GLU A 107 8.10 22.79 -53.29
CA GLU A 107 9.42 22.37 -53.81
C GLU A 107 9.35 21.10 -54.65
N ARG A 108 8.47 20.16 -54.28
CA ARG A 108 8.29 18.91 -55.02
C ARG A 108 7.63 19.15 -56.37
N GLU A 109 6.64 20.03 -56.43
CA GLU A 109 5.97 20.40 -57.68
C GLU A 109 6.89 21.19 -58.63
N GLU A 110 7.73 22.08 -58.09
CA GLU A 110 8.77 22.78 -58.87
C GLU A 110 9.78 21.80 -59.49
N ARG A 111 10.26 20.82 -58.70
CA ARG A 111 11.18 19.79 -59.20
C ARG A 111 10.54 18.91 -60.28
N GLN A 112 9.27 18.55 -60.14
CA GLN A 112 8.55 17.78 -61.16
C GLN A 112 8.31 18.60 -62.43
N SER A 113 8.06 19.90 -62.31
CA SER A 113 7.90 20.80 -63.47
C SER A 113 9.22 21.04 -64.19
N ALA A 114 10.34 21.13 -63.47
CA ALA A 114 11.67 21.32 -64.06
C ALA A 114 12.16 20.09 -64.85
N ASP A 115 11.77 18.87 -64.47
CA ASP A 115 12.22 17.64 -65.11
C ASP A 115 11.51 17.36 -66.46
N LEU A 116 10.32 17.95 -66.67
CA LEU A 116 9.58 17.83 -67.95
C LEU A 116 10.14 18.73 -69.07
N GLY A 117 11.09 19.64 -68.76
CA GLY A 117 11.71 20.54 -69.73
C GLY A 117 12.99 20.03 -70.39
N ARG A 118 13.50 18.83 -70.03
CA ARG A 118 14.76 18.31 -70.58
C ARG A 118 14.50 17.49 -71.86
N PRO A 119 15.00 17.91 -73.04
CA PRO A 119 14.83 17.13 -74.26
C PRO A 119 15.53 15.77 -74.10
N ARG A 120 14.75 14.70 -74.24
CA ARG A 120 15.24 13.32 -74.31
C ARG A 120 16.15 13.19 -75.54
N LEU A 121 17.46 13.24 -75.32
CA LEU A 121 18.41 12.65 -76.25
C LEU A 121 18.37 11.14 -76.07
N CYS A 122 18.10 10.45 -77.17
CA CYS A 122 18.09 9.00 -77.27
C CYS A 122 19.47 8.43 -76.92
N GLU A 123 19.55 7.62 -75.88
CA GLU A 123 20.66 6.69 -75.68
C GLU A 123 20.14 5.25 -75.78
N GLU A 124 20.47 4.63 -76.91
CA GLU A 124 20.41 3.19 -77.12
C GLU A 124 21.55 2.50 -76.39
N GLY A 125 21.21 1.42 -75.68
CA GLY A 125 22.09 0.26 -75.54
C GLY A 125 22.84 0.13 -74.21
N ARG A 126 22.34 -0.74 -73.34
CA ARG A 126 22.96 -2.07 -73.09
C ARG A 126 22.27 -2.81 -71.95
N HIS A 127 21.93 -4.05 -72.25
CA HIS A 127 21.63 -5.09 -71.28
C HIS A 127 22.84 -5.36 -70.36
N GLN A 128 22.60 -5.56 -69.05
CA GLN A 128 22.81 -6.84 -68.36
C GLN A 128 22.63 -6.74 -66.83
N SER A 129 21.74 -7.59 -66.33
CA SER A 129 21.91 -8.52 -65.20
C SER A 129 22.30 -8.02 -63.80
N THR A 130 21.42 -8.37 -62.85
CA THR A 130 21.62 -8.98 -61.49
C THR A 130 20.82 -8.24 -60.41
N ARG A 131 19.71 -8.82 -59.93
CA ARG A 131 19.61 -9.79 -58.81
C ARG A 131 20.09 -9.16 -57.49
N LEU A 132 19.16 -8.73 -56.63
CA LEU A 132 19.04 -9.13 -55.22
C LEU A 132 17.85 -8.44 -54.51
N LYS A 133 16.89 -9.29 -54.11
CA LYS A 133 16.06 -9.33 -52.89
C LYS A 133 15.61 -8.01 -52.24
N ALA A 134 14.30 -7.76 -52.35
CA ALA A 134 13.51 -6.96 -51.44
C ALA A 134 13.15 -7.75 -50.17
N THR A 135 13.29 -7.11 -49.01
CA THR A 135 12.60 -7.49 -47.76
C THR A 135 12.16 -6.19 -47.11
N SER A 136 10.89 -5.83 -47.25
CA SER A 136 10.23 -4.85 -46.39
C SER A 136 8.78 -5.26 -46.21
N THR A 137 8.49 -5.65 -44.97
CA THR A 137 7.27 -6.19 -44.41
C THR A 137 6.18 -5.12 -44.37
N SER A 138 5.02 -5.42 -44.95
CA SER A 138 3.77 -4.67 -44.75
C SER A 138 2.93 -5.43 -43.73
N ILE A 139 2.55 -4.77 -42.63
CA ILE A 139 1.55 -5.27 -41.67
C ILE A 139 0.39 -4.29 -41.69
N ALA A 140 -0.71 -4.70 -42.31
CA ALA A 140 -2.03 -4.16 -42.08
C ALA A 140 -3.07 -5.29 -42.22
N GLN A 141 -3.73 -5.56 -41.08
CA GLN A 141 -5.12 -6.00 -40.88
C GLN A 141 -5.81 -6.83 -41.97
N GLN A 142 -6.27 -8.04 -41.61
CA GLN A 142 -7.70 -8.28 -41.34
C GLN A 142 -7.99 -9.72 -40.87
N SER A 143 -9.02 -9.77 -40.03
CA SER A 143 -9.70 -10.88 -39.40
C SER A 143 -10.51 -11.76 -40.35
N ALA A 144 -10.64 -13.04 -39.99
CA ALA A 144 -11.87 -13.85 -39.89
C ALA A 144 -11.85 -15.21 -40.62
N ALA A 145 -12.37 -16.19 -39.87
CA ALA A 145 -13.17 -17.35 -40.30
C ALA A 145 -12.48 -18.69 -40.66
N ASN A 146 -12.79 -19.67 -39.79
CA ASN A 146 -13.39 -20.99 -40.07
C ASN A 146 -12.54 -22.28 -40.17
N HIS A 147 -12.95 -23.24 -39.31
CA HIS A 147 -13.15 -24.70 -39.56
C HIS A 147 -11.90 -25.60 -39.79
N VAL A 148 -11.75 -26.87 -39.33
CA VAL A 148 -12.60 -27.85 -38.61
C VAL A 148 -11.79 -29.15 -38.31
N PHE A 149 -12.39 -30.09 -37.53
CA PHE A 149 -12.02 -31.51 -37.19
C PHE A 149 -10.99 -31.73 -36.04
N SER A 150 -11.13 -32.65 -35.06
CA SER A 150 -12.18 -33.60 -34.59
C SER A 150 -11.68 -34.42 -33.35
N PRO A 151 -12.33 -35.51 -32.84
CA PRO A 151 -12.82 -35.57 -31.45
C PRO A 151 -12.35 -36.80 -30.63
N SER A 152 -12.73 -36.84 -29.34
CA SER A 152 -13.03 -38.00 -28.45
C SER A 152 -13.23 -37.42 -27.03
N GLU A 153 -14.08 -37.86 -26.10
CA GLU A 153 -15.03 -38.96 -25.98
C GLU A 153 -16.03 -38.56 -24.86
N ALA A 154 -17.19 -39.20 -24.85
CA ALA A 154 -18.38 -38.83 -24.09
C ALA A 154 -18.44 -39.42 -22.68
N ILE A 155 -18.96 -38.66 -21.70
CA ILE A 155 -19.80 -39.21 -20.62
C ILE A 155 -20.98 -38.25 -20.37
N ARG A 156 -22.18 -38.72 -20.68
CA ARG A 156 -23.47 -38.07 -20.46
C ARG A 156 -23.89 -38.19 -18.99
N VAL A 157 -24.31 -37.09 -18.38
CA VAL A 157 -25.31 -37.09 -17.31
C VAL A 157 -26.34 -36.01 -17.63
N THR A 158 -27.56 -36.43 -17.91
CA THR A 158 -28.73 -35.57 -18.15
C THR A 158 -29.35 -35.09 -16.83
N PRO A 159 -29.96 -33.90 -16.81
CA PRO A 159 -31.26 -33.78 -16.18
C PRO A 159 -32.31 -33.13 -17.09
N SER A 160 -33.54 -33.64 -16.94
CA SER A 160 -34.77 -33.28 -17.65
C SER A 160 -35.18 -31.80 -17.50
N PRO A 161 -35.97 -31.27 -18.46
CA PRO A 161 -36.41 -29.89 -18.49
C PRO A 161 -37.73 -29.71 -17.75
N ASN A 162 -37.83 -28.69 -16.89
CA ASN A 162 -39.11 -28.21 -16.39
C ASN A 162 -39.41 -26.81 -16.93
N ARG A 163 -40.30 -26.82 -17.92
CA ARG A 163 -41.45 -25.92 -18.09
C ARG A 163 -41.20 -24.41 -17.99
N ALA A 164 -41.14 -23.83 -19.19
CA ALA A 164 -41.46 -22.44 -19.46
C ALA A 164 -42.87 -22.07 -18.94
N ALA A 165 -42.95 -20.94 -18.24
CA ALA A 165 -44.14 -20.12 -18.16
C ALA A 165 -43.79 -18.79 -18.84
N SER A 166 -44.27 -18.65 -20.08
CA SER A 166 -44.22 -17.42 -20.85
C SER A 166 -45.22 -16.44 -20.27
N ILE A 167 -44.76 -15.33 -19.70
CA ILE A 167 -45.57 -14.15 -19.42
C ILE A 167 -44.99 -13.02 -20.26
N SER A 168 -45.62 -12.83 -21.42
CA SER A 168 -45.53 -11.62 -22.25
C SER A 168 -46.39 -10.55 -21.58
N CYS A 169 -45.84 -9.37 -21.29
CA CYS A 169 -46.61 -8.14 -21.05
C CYS A 169 -45.71 -6.89 -21.05
N TYR A 170 -45.84 -6.10 -22.13
CA TYR A 170 -45.73 -4.63 -22.24
C TYR A 170 -44.38 -3.92 -21.94
N GLU A 171 -43.78 -3.38 -23.01
CA GLU A 171 -42.83 -2.25 -22.97
C GLU A 171 -43.56 -0.94 -22.63
N PRO A 172 -43.02 -0.15 -21.68
CA PRO A 172 -43.11 1.29 -21.72
C PRO A 172 -41.72 1.90 -21.94
N SER A 173 -41.59 2.53 -23.11
CA SER A 173 -40.74 3.66 -23.46
C SER A 173 -39.85 4.29 -22.35
N GLY A 174 -38.55 4.35 -22.62
CA GLY A 174 -37.82 5.63 -22.56
C GLY A 174 -37.08 6.00 -21.27
N ILE A 175 -36.54 5.04 -20.51
CA ILE A 175 -35.57 5.33 -19.44
C ILE A 175 -34.18 4.88 -19.93
N PRO A 176 -33.12 5.70 -19.83
CA PRO A 176 -31.77 5.29 -20.19
C PRO A 176 -31.37 4.11 -19.30
N HIS A 177 -31.39 2.91 -19.86
CA HIS A 177 -30.90 1.71 -19.18
C HIS A 177 -29.41 1.89 -18.95
N GLN A 178 -29.04 2.23 -17.72
CA GLN A 178 -27.69 2.04 -17.22
C GLN A 178 -27.43 0.53 -17.27
N THR A 179 -26.69 0.09 -18.28
CA THR A 179 -26.25 -1.30 -18.39
C THR A 179 -25.34 -1.58 -17.19
N ILE A 180 -25.92 -2.14 -16.12
CA ILE A 180 -25.16 -2.66 -14.99
C ILE A 180 -24.45 -3.90 -15.50
N ILE A 181 -23.17 -3.75 -15.84
CA ILE A 181 -22.28 -4.86 -16.14
C ILE A 181 -22.12 -5.64 -14.84
N ILE A 182 -22.91 -6.71 -14.65
CA ILE A 182 -22.71 -7.66 -13.57
C ILE A 182 -21.40 -8.40 -13.90
N PRO A 183 -20.33 -8.26 -13.09
CA PRO A 183 -19.08 -8.98 -13.36
C PRO A 183 -19.33 -10.47 -13.30
N SER A 184 -18.74 -11.22 -14.23
CA SER A 184 -18.83 -12.68 -14.25
C SER A 184 -18.47 -13.28 -12.89
N PRO A 185 -19.22 -14.29 -12.39
CA PRO A 185 -19.03 -14.88 -11.06
C PRO A 185 -17.68 -15.60 -10.86
N SER A 186 -16.84 -15.73 -11.89
CA SER A 186 -15.57 -16.46 -11.81
C SER A 186 -14.45 -15.73 -11.07
N ASN A 187 -14.67 -14.49 -10.62
CA ASN A 187 -13.65 -13.67 -9.94
C ASN A 187 -13.92 -13.47 -8.44
N ALA A 188 -14.96 -14.11 -7.88
CA ALA A 188 -15.25 -14.00 -6.46
C ALA A 188 -14.08 -14.59 -5.63
N PRO A 189 -13.59 -13.88 -4.61
CA PRO A 189 -12.54 -14.40 -3.74
C PRO A 189 -13.12 -15.55 -2.90
N VAL A 190 -12.49 -16.72 -2.98
CA VAL A 190 -12.87 -17.90 -2.19
C VAL A 190 -11.71 -18.30 -1.28
N TYR A 191 -12.02 -18.70 -0.04
CA TYR A 191 -11.05 -19.21 0.92
C TYR A 191 -11.39 -20.64 1.33
N SER A 192 -10.46 -21.57 1.08
CA SER A 192 -10.67 -22.99 1.36
C SER A 192 -10.11 -23.44 2.72
N GLY A 193 -9.27 -22.61 3.35
CA GLY A 193 -8.59 -22.94 4.60
C GLY A 193 -7.24 -23.65 4.41
N LYS A 194 -6.74 -23.72 3.17
CA LYS A 194 -5.46 -24.38 2.86
C LYS A 194 -4.27 -23.61 3.44
N ALA A 195 -3.17 -24.34 3.69
CA ALA A 195 -1.94 -23.77 4.25
C ALA A 195 -1.32 -22.65 3.41
N ILE A 196 -1.48 -22.72 2.09
CA ILE A 196 -0.95 -21.74 1.12
C ILE A 196 -1.74 -20.42 1.10
N GLU A 197 -2.98 -20.44 1.59
CA GLU A 197 -3.87 -19.29 1.55
C GLU A 197 -3.66 -18.38 2.76
N LYS A 198 -3.44 -17.09 2.51
CA LYS A 198 -3.28 -16.09 3.56
C LYS A 198 -4.64 -15.50 3.95
N PRO A 199 -5.04 -15.55 5.25
CA PRO A 199 -6.37 -15.15 5.66
C PRO A 199 -6.61 -13.63 5.57
N ARG A 200 -5.62 -12.78 5.91
CA ARG A 200 -5.78 -11.31 5.82
C ARG A 200 -5.98 -10.81 4.37
N PRO A 201 -5.14 -11.20 3.38
CA PRO A 201 -5.38 -10.80 2.00
C PRO A 201 -6.72 -11.26 1.45
N PHE A 202 -7.22 -12.42 1.88
CA PHE A 202 -8.56 -12.87 1.53
C PHE A 202 -9.63 -11.93 2.09
N LEU A 203 -9.60 -11.61 3.39
CA LEU A 203 -10.59 -10.71 4.01
C LEU A 203 -10.61 -9.33 3.33
N LEU A 204 -9.45 -8.77 2.99
CA LEU A 204 -9.34 -7.49 2.29
C LEU A 204 -9.93 -7.56 0.88
N LYS A 205 -9.56 -8.59 0.10
CA LYS A 205 -10.10 -8.78 -1.25
C LYS A 205 -11.60 -9.02 -1.23
N LEU A 206 -12.09 -9.77 -0.25
CA LEU A 206 -13.50 -10.04 -0.08
C LEU A 206 -14.28 -8.77 0.20
N GLN A 207 -13.84 -7.99 1.19
CA GLN A 207 -14.49 -6.73 1.54
C GLN A 207 -14.51 -5.78 0.34
N GLN A 208 -13.38 -5.59 -0.34
CA GLN A 208 -13.29 -4.77 -1.54
C GLN A 208 -14.23 -5.28 -2.65
N TYR A 209 -14.27 -6.60 -2.87
CA TYR A 209 -15.13 -7.20 -3.89
C TYR A 209 -16.62 -6.99 -3.57
N THR A 210 -17.05 -7.22 -2.34
CA THR A 210 -18.47 -7.09 -1.98
C THR A 210 -18.94 -5.65 -1.90
N GLU A 211 -18.06 -4.72 -1.50
CA GLU A 211 -18.32 -3.28 -1.53
C GLU A 211 -18.43 -2.78 -2.98
N THR A 212 -17.49 -3.17 -3.86
CA THR A 212 -17.47 -2.66 -5.25
C THR A 212 -18.52 -3.27 -6.16
N ILE A 213 -18.76 -4.59 -6.06
CA ILE A 213 -19.64 -5.30 -6.99
C ILE A 213 -21.09 -5.29 -6.53
N TYR A 214 -21.31 -5.48 -5.23
CA TYR A 214 -22.66 -5.63 -4.68
C TYR A 214 -23.08 -4.49 -3.74
N ASN A 215 -22.16 -3.60 -3.38
CA ASN A 215 -22.38 -2.54 -2.39
C ASN A 215 -22.94 -3.10 -1.07
N TRP A 216 -22.44 -4.27 -0.64
CA TRP A 216 -22.90 -4.91 0.58
C TRP A 216 -22.39 -4.18 1.81
N SER A 217 -23.30 -3.96 2.76
CA SER A 217 -22.90 -3.53 4.11
C SER A 217 -22.22 -4.70 4.85
N PRO A 218 -21.42 -4.42 5.90
CA PRO A 218 -20.76 -5.45 6.69
C PRO A 218 -21.72 -6.50 7.28
N GLU A 219 -22.95 -6.11 7.59
CA GLU A 219 -24.00 -7.01 8.11
C GLU A 219 -24.51 -7.98 7.04
N ILE A 220 -24.66 -7.50 5.80
CA ILE A 220 -25.06 -8.35 4.66
C ILE A 220 -23.91 -9.30 4.30
N LEU A 221 -22.67 -8.78 4.27
CA LEU A 221 -21.47 -9.58 4.06
C LEU A 221 -21.36 -10.72 5.06
N LEU A 222 -21.58 -10.44 6.35
CA LEU A 222 -21.57 -11.46 7.39
C LEU A 222 -22.64 -12.54 7.17
N ARG A 223 -23.85 -12.16 6.74
CA ARG A 223 -24.92 -13.11 6.42
C ARG A 223 -24.59 -13.97 5.19
N GLY A 224 -23.90 -13.40 4.21
CA GLY A 224 -23.51 -14.05 2.95
C GLY A 224 -22.16 -14.77 2.97
N ILE A 225 -21.39 -14.69 4.07
CA ILE A 225 -19.98 -15.10 4.10
C ILE A 225 -19.74 -16.55 3.68
N SER A 226 -20.69 -17.46 3.92
CA SER A 226 -20.58 -18.87 3.53
C SER A 226 -20.44 -19.09 2.03
N GLN A 227 -20.82 -18.11 1.19
CA GLN A 227 -20.67 -18.18 -0.26
C GLN A 227 -19.21 -18.01 -0.71
N PHE A 228 -18.35 -17.44 0.15
CA PHE A 228 -16.95 -17.15 -0.12
C PHE A 228 -16.00 -18.09 0.62
N LEU A 229 -16.56 -19.06 1.35
CA LEU A 229 -15.80 -20.07 2.07
C LEU A 229 -16.00 -21.42 1.37
N ASP A 230 -14.93 -22.20 1.33
CA ASP A 230 -14.92 -23.55 0.79
C ASP A 230 -14.14 -24.48 1.74
N GLY A 231 -14.22 -25.80 1.52
CA GLY A 231 -13.45 -26.81 2.24
C GLY A 231 -13.51 -26.68 3.76
N THR A 232 -12.34 -26.69 4.39
CA THR A 232 -12.19 -26.63 5.86
C THR A 232 -12.69 -25.30 6.43
N ALA A 233 -12.62 -24.21 5.67
CA ALA A 233 -13.11 -22.91 6.12
C ALA A 233 -14.64 -22.86 6.19
N LEU A 234 -15.32 -23.43 5.19
CA LEU A 234 -16.78 -23.55 5.20
C LEU A 234 -17.26 -24.49 6.31
N GLU A 235 -16.57 -25.60 6.52
CA GLU A 235 -16.88 -26.54 7.59
C GLU A 235 -16.77 -25.88 8.97
N TRP A 236 -15.66 -25.18 9.24
CA TRP A 236 -15.46 -24.41 10.47
C TRP A 236 -16.59 -23.39 10.69
N TYR A 237 -16.95 -22.61 9.66
CA TYR A 237 -18.02 -21.63 9.78
C TYR A 237 -19.39 -22.30 10.05
N SER A 238 -19.63 -23.44 9.42
CA SER A 238 -20.85 -24.23 9.65
C SER A 238 -20.92 -24.74 11.10
N GLN A 239 -19.80 -25.17 11.68
CA GLN A 239 -19.72 -25.58 13.09
C GLN A 239 -19.97 -24.41 14.06
N LEU A 240 -19.51 -23.19 13.73
CA LEU A 240 -19.85 -21.99 14.52
C LEU A 240 -21.36 -21.73 14.53
N ARG A 241 -22.05 -21.93 13.40
CA ARG A 241 -23.51 -21.81 13.34
C ARG A 241 -24.22 -22.87 14.17
N LEU A 242 -23.77 -24.11 14.12
CA LEU A 242 -24.36 -25.21 14.90
C LEU A 242 -24.13 -25.05 16.41
N SER A 243 -23.00 -24.47 16.82
CA SER A 243 -22.65 -24.25 18.23
C SER A 243 -23.20 -22.94 18.81
N ASN A 244 -24.03 -22.19 18.08
CA ASN A 244 -24.54 -20.86 18.44
C ASN A 244 -23.44 -19.83 18.76
N ARG A 245 -22.25 -19.99 18.17
CA ARG A 245 -21.11 -19.07 18.31
C ARG A 245 -20.98 -18.16 17.09
N ILE A 246 -22.11 -17.76 16.52
CA ILE A 246 -22.12 -16.91 15.34
C ILE A 246 -21.61 -15.52 15.74
N PRO A 247 -20.56 -15.00 15.08
CA PRO A 247 -20.09 -13.66 15.37
C PRO A 247 -21.21 -12.63 15.13
N PRO A 248 -21.46 -11.69 16.06
CA PRO A 248 -22.54 -10.70 15.92
C PRO A 248 -22.19 -9.57 14.94
N THR A 249 -20.90 -9.36 14.66
CA THR A 249 -20.41 -8.28 13.79
C THR A 249 -19.35 -8.80 12.83
N TRP A 250 -19.15 -8.09 11.72
CA TRP A 250 -18.10 -8.41 10.76
C TRP A 250 -16.70 -8.38 11.40
N LEU A 251 -16.46 -7.40 12.28
CA LEU A 251 -15.20 -7.29 13.01
C LEU A 251 -14.92 -8.52 13.87
N GLU A 252 -15.94 -9.03 14.56
CA GLU A 252 -15.80 -10.23 15.38
C GLU A 252 -15.59 -11.49 14.53
N PHE A 253 -16.22 -11.56 13.36
CA PHE A 253 -15.93 -12.60 12.38
C PHE A 253 -14.48 -12.55 11.93
N GLN A 254 -13.96 -11.38 11.53
CA GLN A 254 -12.57 -11.21 11.11
C GLN A 254 -11.61 -11.67 12.21
N ARG A 255 -11.89 -11.31 13.47
CA ARG A 255 -11.09 -11.72 14.63
C ARG A 255 -11.05 -13.25 14.79
N LEU A 256 -12.20 -13.90 14.84
CA LEU A 256 -12.30 -15.36 14.97
C LEU A 256 -11.70 -16.10 13.78
N PHE A 257 -11.91 -15.58 12.57
CA PHE A 257 -11.36 -16.15 11.34
C PHE A 257 -9.84 -16.10 11.34
N LEU A 258 -9.25 -14.95 11.74
CA LEU A 258 -7.81 -14.83 11.87
C LEU A 258 -7.26 -15.72 12.98
N GLU A 259 -7.95 -15.81 14.13
CA GLU A 259 -7.55 -16.71 15.22
C GLU A 259 -7.53 -18.18 14.78
N GLN A 260 -8.53 -18.62 14.00
CA GLN A 260 -8.61 -19.99 13.52
C GLN A 260 -7.58 -20.31 12.42
N PHE A 261 -7.44 -19.43 11.42
CA PHE A 261 -6.67 -19.72 10.21
C PHE A 261 -5.24 -19.17 10.23
N THR A 262 -4.88 -18.44 11.28
CA THR A 262 -3.49 -18.07 11.55
C THR A 262 -2.86 -19.15 12.44
N SER A 263 -2.34 -20.20 11.82
CA SER A 263 -1.65 -21.29 12.52
C SER A 263 -0.46 -20.74 13.35
N PRO A 264 -0.22 -21.24 14.59
CA PRO A 264 0.94 -20.85 15.40
C PRO A 264 2.27 -20.98 14.65
N LEU A 265 2.39 -22.00 13.77
CA LEU A 265 3.56 -22.17 12.91
C LEU A 265 3.71 -21.02 11.90
N ARG A 266 2.60 -20.54 11.32
CA ARG A 266 2.62 -19.38 10.41
C ARG A 266 2.96 -18.10 11.16
N SER A 267 2.43 -17.91 12.37
CA SER A 267 2.78 -16.77 13.21
C SER A 267 4.28 -16.75 13.51
N ALA A 268 4.86 -17.90 13.90
CA ALA A 268 6.29 -18.03 14.13
C ALA A 268 7.13 -17.79 12.86
N GLN A 269 6.70 -18.32 11.70
CA GLN A 269 7.37 -18.07 10.42
C GLN A 269 7.29 -16.59 10.00
N SER A 270 6.13 -15.95 10.18
CA SER A 270 5.94 -14.54 9.88
C SER A 270 6.77 -13.65 10.81
N GLU A 271 6.89 -14.02 12.10
CA GLU A 271 7.75 -13.34 13.07
C GLU A 271 9.23 -13.49 12.68
N GLN A 272 9.66 -14.69 12.28
CA GLN A 272 11.02 -14.92 11.79
C GLN A 272 11.30 -14.09 10.53
N ALA A 273 10.38 -14.12 9.56
CA ALA A 273 10.47 -13.33 8.34
C ALA A 273 10.52 -11.83 8.64
N TRP A 274 9.80 -11.36 9.65
CA TRP A 274 9.86 -9.97 10.11
C TRP A 274 11.21 -9.61 10.74
N LYS A 275 11.77 -10.48 11.60
CA LYS A 275 13.10 -10.28 12.20
C LYS A 275 14.18 -10.20 11.14
N GLU A 276 14.16 -11.13 10.19
CA GLU A 276 15.11 -11.22 9.08
C GLU A 276 14.84 -10.23 7.94
N CYS A 277 13.71 -9.52 7.97
CA CYS A 277 13.35 -8.58 6.92
C CYS A 277 14.34 -7.42 6.88
N SER A 278 15.16 -7.41 5.84
CA SER A 278 15.96 -6.27 5.38
C SER A 278 15.81 -6.15 3.87
N GLN A 279 16.07 -4.96 3.33
CA GLN A 279 16.09 -4.75 1.88
C GLN A 279 17.27 -5.53 1.27
N ARG A 280 17.01 -6.29 0.20
CA ARG A 280 18.06 -7.04 -0.53
C ARG A 280 18.84 -6.11 -1.46
N LEU A 281 20.07 -6.51 -1.84
CA LEU A 281 20.95 -5.70 -2.69
C LEU A 281 20.36 -5.41 -4.09
N ASP A 282 19.59 -6.35 -4.61
CA ASP A 282 18.95 -6.35 -5.93
C ASP A 282 17.47 -5.96 -5.88
N GLU A 283 16.95 -5.63 -4.70
CA GLU A 283 15.53 -5.33 -4.50
C GLU A 283 15.30 -3.82 -4.53
N PRO A 284 14.48 -3.30 -5.48
CA PRO A 284 14.17 -1.89 -5.54
C PRO A 284 13.32 -1.47 -4.35
N ILE A 285 13.40 -0.19 -3.99
CA ILE A 285 12.77 0.32 -2.76
C ILE A 285 11.27 0.06 -2.67
N ASN A 286 10.55 0.10 -3.80
CA ASN A 286 9.11 -0.10 -3.84
C ASN A 286 8.73 -1.55 -3.52
N ASP A 287 9.47 -2.51 -4.09
CA ASP A 287 9.21 -3.94 -3.87
C ASP A 287 9.52 -4.31 -2.42
N PHE A 288 10.60 -3.75 -1.88
CA PHE A 288 10.93 -3.87 -0.46
C PHE A 288 9.82 -3.30 0.43
N LEU A 289 9.31 -2.10 0.13
CA LEU A 289 8.23 -1.48 0.90
C LEU A 289 6.95 -2.34 0.89
N ILE A 290 6.57 -2.90 -0.27
CA ILE A 290 5.40 -3.78 -0.39
C ILE A 290 5.57 -5.01 0.49
N ARG A 291 6.74 -5.66 0.42
CA ARG A 291 7.08 -6.82 1.24
C ARG A 291 7.08 -6.49 2.73
N LEU A 292 7.68 -5.36 3.11
CA LEU A 292 7.74 -4.90 4.48
C LEU A 292 6.34 -4.59 5.03
N ARG A 293 5.50 -3.85 4.28
CA ARG A 293 4.11 -3.56 4.67
C ARG A 293 3.31 -4.84 4.88
N SER A 294 3.46 -5.82 3.99
CA SER A 294 2.76 -7.10 4.14
C SER A 294 3.13 -7.82 5.44
N LEU A 295 4.40 -7.79 5.85
CA LEU A 295 4.83 -8.40 7.11
C LEU A 295 4.43 -7.55 8.33
N TRP A 296 4.52 -6.22 8.21
CA TRP A 296 4.18 -5.26 9.25
C TRP A 296 2.70 -5.36 9.65
N GLN A 297 1.79 -5.47 8.69
CA GLN A 297 0.35 -5.64 8.96
C GLN A 297 0.04 -6.92 9.75
N ASP A 298 0.83 -7.98 9.55
CA ASP A 298 0.67 -9.24 10.26
C ASP A 298 1.21 -9.17 11.69
N GLN A 299 2.39 -8.58 11.87
CA GLN A 299 3.13 -8.58 13.14
C GLN A 299 2.74 -7.44 14.09
N CYS A 300 2.40 -6.27 13.52
CA CYS A 300 2.21 -5.03 14.26
C CYS A 300 0.86 -4.35 13.91
N PRO A 301 -0.30 -5.01 14.12
CA PRO A 301 -1.59 -4.47 13.69
C PRO A 301 -2.03 -3.19 14.43
N SER A 302 -1.44 -2.89 15.58
CA SER A 302 -1.76 -1.70 16.40
C SER A 302 -0.84 -0.51 16.14
N GLU A 303 0.21 -0.68 15.34
CA GLU A 303 1.18 0.37 15.06
C GLU A 303 0.65 1.37 14.04
N THR A 304 1.16 2.61 14.13
CA THR A 304 0.76 3.69 13.22
C THR A 304 1.66 3.76 11.99
N GLU A 305 1.27 4.54 10.98
CA GLU A 305 2.14 4.77 9.81
C GLU A 305 3.48 5.41 10.20
N SER A 306 3.52 6.22 11.26
CA SER A 306 4.79 6.74 11.79
C SER A 306 5.74 5.65 12.29
N ASP A 307 5.20 4.54 12.79
CA ASP A 307 6.00 3.39 13.22
C ASP A 307 6.47 2.58 12.01
N LEU A 308 5.61 2.42 10.99
CA LEU A 308 6.02 1.86 9.70
C LEU A 308 7.20 2.64 9.10
N ILE A 309 7.18 3.98 9.14
CA ILE A 309 8.29 4.82 8.65
C ILE A 309 9.58 4.50 9.39
N LYS A 310 9.53 4.35 10.73
CA LYS A 310 10.70 3.96 11.54
C LYS A 310 11.21 2.57 11.16
N HIS A 311 10.31 1.60 10.97
CA HIS A 311 10.67 0.24 10.54
C HIS A 311 11.28 0.23 9.14
N PHE A 312 10.69 0.96 8.22
CA PHE A 312 11.15 1.09 6.84
C PHE A 312 12.55 1.68 6.78
N TYR A 313 12.80 2.78 7.48
CA TYR A 313 14.14 3.37 7.56
C TYR A 313 15.17 2.42 8.18
N ARG A 314 14.85 1.74 9.28
CA ARG A 314 15.77 0.82 9.98
C ARG A 314 16.10 -0.45 9.22
N LYS A 315 15.20 -0.92 8.35
CA LYS A 315 15.34 -2.16 7.59
C LYS A 315 15.80 -1.95 6.15
N MET A 316 15.97 -0.69 5.74
CA MET A 316 16.53 -0.30 4.45
C MET A 316 18.02 -0.67 4.36
N ARG A 317 18.56 -0.73 3.14
CA ARG A 317 20.00 -0.99 2.98
C ARG A 317 20.84 0.15 3.59
N PRO A 318 21.97 -0.16 4.26
CA PRO A 318 22.80 0.86 4.89
C PRO A 318 23.39 1.89 3.92
N ASP A 319 23.70 1.52 2.68
CA ASP A 319 24.22 2.42 1.65
C ASP A 319 23.20 3.50 1.26
N ILE A 320 21.93 3.13 1.12
CA ILE A 320 20.82 4.06 0.91
C ILE A 320 20.61 4.92 2.16
N MET A 321 20.57 4.31 3.36
CA MET A 321 20.41 5.05 4.61
C MET A 321 21.48 6.13 4.80
N ASN A 322 22.73 5.81 4.47
CA ASN A 322 23.85 6.75 4.58
C ASN A 322 23.73 7.93 3.60
N LEU A 323 23.08 7.75 2.45
CA LEU A 323 22.85 8.81 1.46
C LEU A 323 21.70 9.73 1.86
N ILE A 324 20.62 9.18 2.42
CA ILE A 324 19.45 9.96 2.88
C ILE A 324 19.79 10.73 4.16
N GLY A 325 20.56 10.12 5.07
CA GLY A 325 20.80 10.66 6.40
C GLY A 325 19.62 10.44 7.35
N VAL A 326 19.59 11.19 8.47
CA VAL A 326 18.55 11.04 9.49
C VAL A 326 17.22 11.63 8.99
N PRO A 327 16.12 10.85 8.95
CA PRO A 327 14.84 11.35 8.49
C PRO A 327 14.26 12.35 9.50
N ASN A 328 14.07 13.59 9.06
CA ASN A 328 13.51 14.67 9.89
C ASN A 328 11.98 14.63 9.91
N ASN A 329 11.38 13.68 10.66
CA ASN A 329 9.92 13.51 10.76
C ASN A 329 9.21 13.54 9.38
N SER A 330 9.85 12.95 8.38
CA SER A 330 9.38 12.95 7.00
C SER A 330 8.15 12.05 6.84
N SER A 331 7.22 12.44 5.95
CA SER A 331 6.14 11.55 5.52
C SER A 331 6.71 10.33 4.80
N LEU A 332 5.93 9.24 4.75
CA LEU A 332 6.34 8.02 4.08
C LEU A 332 6.67 8.28 2.59
N ASP A 333 5.85 9.06 1.88
CA ASP A 333 6.08 9.40 0.47
C ASP A 333 7.37 10.15 0.24
N ARG A 334 7.71 11.07 1.16
CA ARG A 334 8.97 11.81 1.09
C ARG A 334 10.16 10.88 1.27
N LEU A 335 10.11 9.99 2.27
CA LEU A 335 11.17 9.02 2.51
C LEU A 335 11.33 8.05 1.33
N ILE A 336 10.23 7.63 0.70
CA ILE A 336 10.27 6.84 -0.54
C ILE A 336 10.96 7.63 -1.67
N GLY A 337 10.63 8.90 -1.84
CA GLY A 337 11.26 9.77 -2.83
C GLY A 337 12.78 9.91 -2.62
N GLU A 338 13.20 10.18 -1.38
CA GLU A 338 14.61 10.28 -1.00
C GLU A 338 15.36 8.95 -1.22
N ALA A 339 14.73 7.82 -0.88
CA ALA A 339 15.30 6.49 -1.10
C ALA A 339 15.43 6.13 -2.59
N ARG A 340 14.44 6.46 -3.42
CA ARG A 340 14.54 6.29 -4.89
C ARG A 340 15.69 7.11 -5.47
N GLN A 341 15.86 8.35 -5.01
CA GLN A 341 16.96 9.20 -5.46
C GLN A 341 18.32 8.62 -5.05
N ALA A 342 18.44 8.09 -3.84
CA ALA A 342 19.64 7.42 -3.39
C ALA A 342 19.95 6.15 -4.21
N GLU A 343 18.94 5.35 -4.56
CA GLU A 343 19.11 4.20 -5.47
C GLU A 343 19.65 4.62 -6.84
N GLU A 344 19.11 5.70 -7.42
CA GLU A 344 19.59 6.25 -8.69
C GLU A 344 21.06 6.69 -8.61
N ILE A 345 21.45 7.38 -7.53
CA ILE A 345 22.85 7.79 -7.30
C ILE A 345 23.77 6.57 -7.20
N LEU A 346 23.34 5.51 -6.50
CA LEU A 346 24.12 4.27 -6.37
C LEU A 346 24.25 3.54 -7.71
N TYR A 347 23.17 3.50 -8.49
CA TYR A 347 23.16 2.90 -9.83
C TYR A 347 24.12 3.64 -10.77
N GLN A 348 24.11 4.97 -10.77
CA GLN A 348 25.02 5.79 -11.57
C GLN A 348 26.48 5.59 -11.14
N LYS A 349 26.78 5.59 -9.83
CA LYS A 349 28.13 5.35 -9.30
C LYS A 349 28.67 3.97 -9.70
N GLY A 350 27.84 2.93 -9.57
CA GLY A 350 28.20 1.57 -9.97
C GLY A 350 28.47 1.45 -11.47
N SER A 351 27.65 2.11 -12.29
CA SER A 351 27.80 2.13 -13.74
C SER A 351 29.06 2.89 -14.18
N SER A 352 29.34 4.07 -13.62
CA SER A 352 30.55 4.84 -13.95
C SER A 352 31.83 4.10 -13.56
N GLN A 353 31.80 3.30 -12.50
CA GLN A 353 32.97 2.54 -12.05
C GLN A 353 33.30 1.34 -12.97
N MET A 354 32.32 0.79 -13.69
CA MET A 354 32.53 -0.29 -14.66
C MET A 354 33.10 0.18 -16.02
N TYR A 355 32.96 1.47 -16.37
CA TYR A 355 33.48 2.02 -17.63
C TYR A 355 34.88 2.66 -17.52
N VAL A 356 35.49 2.70 -16.33
CA VAL A 356 36.90 3.07 -16.18
C VAL A 356 37.77 1.86 -16.53
N SER A 357 37.96 1.64 -17.83
CA SER A 357 38.93 0.69 -18.36
C SER A 357 40.30 0.95 -17.72
N PRO A 358 41.03 -0.07 -17.21
CA PRO A 358 42.33 0.10 -16.54
C PRO A 358 43.46 0.54 -17.48
N ALA A 359 43.15 0.89 -18.72
CA ALA A 359 44.07 1.30 -19.77
C ALA A 359 44.53 2.76 -19.62
N THR A 360 45.06 3.16 -18.46
CA THR A 360 46.04 4.27 -18.33
C THR A 360 46.60 4.40 -16.90
N ARG A 361 46.99 3.31 -16.25
CA ARG A 361 48.14 3.42 -15.32
C ARG A 361 49.41 3.51 -16.15
N ARG A 362 49.62 4.66 -16.78
CA ARG A 362 50.97 5.09 -17.15
C ARG A 362 51.70 5.33 -15.83
N THR A 363 52.52 4.37 -15.45
CA THR A 363 53.64 4.57 -14.53
C THR A 363 54.38 5.84 -14.96
N PRO A 364 54.46 6.89 -14.11
CA PRO A 364 55.40 7.97 -14.32
C PRO A 364 56.78 7.42 -13.98
N THR A 365 57.47 6.89 -14.99
CA THR A 365 58.91 6.72 -14.92
C THR A 365 59.56 8.08 -14.96
N THR A 366 60.41 8.35 -13.95
CA THR A 366 61.53 9.31 -13.95
C THR A 366 61.15 10.77 -14.22
N ARG A 367 61.62 11.78 -13.51
CA ARG A 367 62.67 12.02 -12.52
C ARG A 367 62.60 13.55 -12.44
N ASP A 368 62.47 14.13 -11.26
CA ASP A 368 63.25 15.29 -10.81
C ASP A 368 62.52 16.12 -9.77
N SER A 369 63.13 16.11 -8.57
CA SER A 369 63.00 17.06 -7.45
C SER A 369 61.80 16.89 -6.49
N PRO A 370 61.91 17.29 -5.20
CA PRO A 370 63.08 17.57 -4.35
C PRO A 370 63.07 16.73 -3.04
N PRO A 371 64.15 16.75 -2.22
CA PRO A 371 64.28 15.91 -1.03
C PRO A 371 63.53 16.55 0.14
N TYR A 372 62.32 16.10 0.41
CA TYR A 372 61.72 16.25 1.73
C TYR A 372 61.49 14.86 2.32
N SER A 373 62.59 14.27 2.79
CA SER A 373 62.55 13.06 3.61
C SER A 373 62.01 13.45 4.99
N TYR A 374 60.69 13.42 5.15
CA TYR A 374 60.15 13.19 6.47
C TYR A 374 60.55 11.76 6.89
N PRO A 375 61.24 11.58 8.02
CA PRO A 375 61.67 10.25 8.43
C PRO A 375 60.44 9.38 8.71
N VAL A 376 60.20 8.36 7.89
CA VAL A 376 59.21 7.28 8.09
C VAL A 376 59.66 6.35 9.22
N ARG A 377 60.18 6.93 10.31
CA ARG A 377 60.63 6.21 11.49
C ARG A 377 59.50 6.28 12.50
N LEU A 378 59.04 5.10 12.94
CA LEU A 378 58.11 4.83 14.04
C LEU A 378 56.66 4.43 13.70
N VAL A 379 56.35 3.97 12.48
CA VAL A 379 55.17 3.10 12.31
C VAL A 379 55.57 1.66 12.56
N THR A 380 55.08 1.11 13.67
CA THR A 380 55.19 -0.31 14.05
C THR A 380 53.98 -1.06 13.53
N CYS A 381 54.20 -2.11 12.73
CA CYS A 381 53.13 -2.94 12.23
C CYS A 381 52.48 -3.74 13.38
N TRP A 382 51.18 -3.54 13.64
CA TRP A 382 50.48 -4.26 14.71
C TRP A 382 50.30 -5.77 14.44
N LYS A 383 50.49 -6.25 13.20
CA LYS A 383 50.44 -7.69 12.89
C LYS A 383 51.73 -8.45 13.25
N CYS A 384 52.91 -7.85 13.04
CA CYS A 384 54.19 -8.55 13.23
C CYS A 384 55.14 -7.86 14.22
N GLY A 385 54.77 -6.70 14.76
CA GLY A 385 55.58 -5.93 15.69
C GLY A 385 56.83 -5.26 15.10
N ARG A 386 57.08 -5.37 13.79
CA ARG A 386 58.26 -4.77 13.13
C ARG A 386 57.96 -3.36 12.63
N GLN A 387 58.94 -2.48 12.68
CA GLN A 387 58.84 -1.10 12.18
C GLN A 387 59.03 -1.04 10.66
N GLY A 388 58.50 0.01 10.02
CA GLY A 388 58.78 0.35 8.62
C GLY A 388 57.71 -0.05 7.61
N HIS A 389 56.56 -0.58 8.05
CA HIS A 389 55.40 -0.82 7.18
C HIS A 389 54.08 -0.80 7.98
N TYR A 390 52.97 -0.50 7.30
CA TYR A 390 51.62 -0.64 7.86
C TYR A 390 51.12 -2.09 7.78
N ALA A 391 50.20 -2.47 8.66
CA ALA A 391 49.67 -3.83 8.73
C ALA A 391 48.91 -4.32 7.48
N SER A 392 48.43 -3.40 6.64
CA SER A 392 47.87 -3.69 5.33
C SER A 392 48.90 -4.26 4.35
N TYR A 393 50.18 -3.96 4.56
CA TYR A 393 51.31 -4.41 3.74
C TYR A 393 52.21 -5.42 4.46
N CYS A 394 51.72 -6.04 5.54
CA CYS A 394 52.49 -7.05 6.26
C CYS A 394 52.49 -8.37 5.47
N HIS A 395 53.67 -8.78 4.97
CA HIS A 395 53.86 -10.05 4.27
C HIS A 395 53.88 -11.28 5.19
N GLN A 396 53.86 -11.08 6.52
CA GLN A 396 53.69 -12.17 7.47
C GLN A 396 52.19 -12.40 7.69
N SER A 397 51.64 -13.38 6.99
CA SER A 397 50.28 -13.88 7.20
C SER A 397 50.24 -14.71 8.49
N PRO A 398 49.35 -14.42 9.47
CA PRO A 398 49.23 -15.21 10.68
C PRO A 398 48.26 -16.36 10.42
N TYR A 399 48.77 -17.51 9.97
CA TYR A 399 48.06 -18.77 10.14
C TYR A 399 48.98 -19.81 10.76
N TYR A 400 48.53 -20.27 11.94
CA TYR A 400 49.03 -21.33 12.83
C TYR A 400 50.07 -20.95 13.90
N PRO A 401 49.66 -20.87 15.19
CA PRO A 401 50.59 -21.10 16.28
C PRO A 401 51.03 -22.57 16.26
N LYS A 402 52.34 -22.80 16.27
CA LYS A 402 52.90 -24.11 16.59
C LYS A 402 52.81 -24.30 18.10
N ASN A 403 52.11 -25.35 18.52
CA ASN A 403 52.12 -25.83 19.90
C ASN A 403 53.56 -26.20 20.30
N THR A 404 54.03 -25.62 21.41
CA THR A 404 55.10 -26.14 22.26
C THR A 404 54.69 -25.92 23.70
#